data_AF-A0A972CW13-F1
#
_entry.id   AF-A0A972CW13-F1
#
_cell.length_a   1.000
_cell.length_b   1.000
_cell.length_c   1.000
_cell.angle_alpha   90.00
_cell.angle_beta   90.00
_cell.angle_gamma   90.00
#
_symmetry.space_group_name_H-M   'P 1'
#
loop_
_entity.id
_entity.type
_entity.pdbx_description
1 polymer ?
#
loop_
_entity_poly.entity_id
_entity_poly.type
_entity_poly.pdbx_seq_one_letter_code
_entity_poly.pdbx_strand_id
1 'polypeptide(L)'
;MTLLFATTTFTAYAADDVTGLITNKNISVIQNGNVIGEGDTITSLDPITINISFEAPLIGDDESDHVLQGDTATFPVAEGFSLNGDPGIYNDMPLVYDGYDIGHISLIEDPTGIINANIVFDGDTQVFDGSQGWSEYKNYRIPRWS
;
A
#
# COMPACT_ATOMS: atom_id res chain seq x y z
N MET A 1 -22.58 -24.76 28.26
CA MET A 1 -22.07 -24.41 26.92
C MET A 1 -20.72 -23.75 27.15
N THR A 2 -19.63 -24.49 26.97
CA THR A 2 -18.27 -24.00 27.24
C THR A 2 -17.76 -23.33 25.97
N LEU A 3 -17.45 -22.03 26.04
CA LEU A 3 -16.70 -21.36 24.97
C LEU A 3 -15.25 -21.80 25.04
N LEU A 4 -14.77 -22.42 23.97
CA LEU A 4 -13.37 -22.76 23.77
C LEU A 4 -12.70 -21.54 23.12
N PHE A 5 -11.84 -20.85 23.85
CA PHE A 5 -10.96 -19.83 23.27
C PHE A 5 -9.70 -20.54 22.78
N ALA A 6 -9.53 -20.64 21.47
CA ALA A 6 -8.26 -21.03 20.88
C ALA A 6 -7.32 -19.83 20.95
N THR A 7 -6.29 -19.91 21.79
CA THR A 7 -5.19 -18.95 21.78
C THR A 7 -4.28 -19.27 20.61
N THR A 8 -4.48 -18.60 19.48
CA THR A 8 -3.48 -18.55 18.42
C THR A 8 -2.42 -17.54 18.82
N THR A 9 -1.20 -17.99 19.05
CA THR A 9 -0.04 -17.10 19.17
C THR A 9 0.30 -16.55 17.78
N PHE A 10 -0.06 -15.31 17.52
CA PHE A 10 0.52 -14.54 16.41
C PHE A 10 1.86 -13.99 16.91
N THR A 11 2.97 -14.44 16.32
CA THR A 11 4.26 -13.79 16.54
C THR A 11 4.20 -12.46 15.83
N ALA A 12 3.98 -11.36 16.55
CA ALA A 12 4.20 -10.03 16.01
C ALA A 12 5.71 -9.89 15.77
N TYR A 13 6.14 -10.00 14.52
CA TYR A 13 7.44 -9.44 14.14
C TYR A 13 7.39 -7.94 14.44
N ALA A 14 8.47 -7.38 14.98
CA ALA A 14 8.57 -5.92 15.04
C ALA A 14 8.49 -5.43 13.59
N ALA A 15 7.46 -4.62 13.28
CA ALA A 15 7.27 -4.09 11.95
C ALA A 15 8.52 -3.31 11.53
N ASP A 16 9.24 -3.82 10.53
CA ASP A 16 10.41 -3.14 10.00
C ASP A 16 9.98 -2.16 8.88
N ASP A 17 10.74 -1.07 8.71
CA ASP A 17 10.58 -0.19 7.56
C ASP A 17 11.34 -0.78 6.36
N VAL A 18 10.59 -1.34 5.42
CA VAL A 18 11.10 -2.00 4.21
C VAL A 18 11.04 -1.09 2.99
N THR A 19 10.83 0.22 3.16
CA THR A 19 10.78 1.20 2.05
C THR A 19 11.96 1.05 1.08
N GLY A 20 13.14 0.68 1.58
CA GLY A 20 14.34 0.46 0.78
C GLY A 20 14.35 -0.81 -0.08
N LEU A 21 13.57 -1.83 0.28
CA LEU A 21 13.43 -3.09 -0.47
C LEU A 21 12.45 -2.98 -1.63
N ILE A 22 11.50 -2.04 -1.53
CA ILE A 22 10.48 -1.84 -2.55
C ILE A 22 11.11 -1.21 -3.80
N THR A 23 10.82 -1.77 -4.98
CA THR A 23 11.34 -1.30 -6.28
C THR A 23 10.21 -0.95 -7.25
N ASN A 24 10.55 -0.44 -8.45
CA ASN A 24 9.61 -0.10 -9.52
C ASN A 24 8.39 0.75 -9.08
N LYS A 25 8.64 1.64 -8.12
CA LYS A 25 7.66 2.56 -7.54
C LYS A 25 7.16 3.52 -8.62
N ASN A 26 5.86 3.48 -8.87
CA ASN A 26 5.16 4.44 -9.70
C ASN A 26 3.98 4.98 -8.91
N ILE A 27 3.93 6.31 -8.81
CA ILE A 27 2.83 7.02 -8.19
C ILE A 27 2.33 8.03 -9.20
N SER A 28 1.02 8.04 -9.44
CA SER A 28 0.38 9.03 -10.28
C SER A 28 -0.86 9.56 -9.61
N VAL A 29 -0.95 10.87 -9.50
CA VAL A 29 -2.17 11.57 -9.12
C VAL A 29 -2.90 11.93 -10.42
N ILE A 30 -4.19 11.66 -10.52
CA ILE A 30 -5.00 11.90 -11.71
C ILE A 30 -6.24 12.70 -11.30
N GLN A 31 -6.50 13.82 -11.97
CA GLN A 31 -7.76 14.54 -11.84
C GLN A 31 -8.30 14.83 -13.25
N ASN A 32 -9.60 14.63 -13.46
CA ASN A 32 -10.25 14.79 -14.76
C ASN A 32 -9.59 14.00 -15.90
N GLY A 33 -9.00 12.84 -15.58
CA GLY A 33 -8.32 11.97 -16.55
C GLY A 33 -6.92 12.43 -16.96
N ASN A 34 -6.40 13.52 -16.38
CA ASN A 34 -5.03 13.99 -16.61
C ASN A 34 -4.14 13.66 -15.42
N VAL A 35 -2.92 13.20 -15.69
CA VAL A 35 -1.89 13.06 -14.66
C VAL A 35 -1.51 14.45 -14.17
N ILE A 36 -1.50 14.61 -12.85
CA ILE A 36 -1.12 15.81 -12.13
C ILE A 36 0.33 15.62 -11.66
N GLY A 37 1.21 16.53 -12.06
CA GLY A 37 2.59 16.60 -11.62
C GLY A 37 2.81 17.58 -10.46
N GLU A 38 4.07 17.68 -10.04
CA GLU A 38 4.49 18.66 -9.04
C GLU A 38 4.24 20.09 -9.55
N GLY A 39 3.57 20.91 -8.75
CA GLY A 39 3.23 22.29 -9.10
C GLY A 39 2.00 22.47 -10.00
N ASP A 40 1.37 21.39 -10.45
CA ASP A 40 0.09 21.45 -11.16
C ASP A 40 -1.05 21.85 -10.22
N THR A 41 -2.06 22.53 -10.76
CA THR A 41 -3.23 22.96 -9.99
C THR A 41 -4.27 21.85 -9.91
N ILE A 42 -4.56 21.42 -8.69
CA ILE A 42 -5.67 20.52 -8.37
C ILE A 42 -6.86 21.37 -7.90
N THR A 43 -8.07 21.03 -8.34
CA THR A 43 -9.29 21.70 -7.87
C THR A 43 -10.05 20.83 -6.88
N SER A 44 -10.84 21.43 -5.99
CA SER A 44 -11.72 20.68 -5.07
C SER A 44 -13.06 20.30 -5.69
N LEU A 45 -13.28 20.62 -6.98
CA LEU A 45 -14.55 20.40 -7.66
C LEU A 45 -14.68 18.99 -8.25
N ASP A 46 -13.54 18.35 -8.50
CA ASP A 46 -13.47 17.06 -9.18
C ASP A 46 -12.72 16.03 -8.33
N PRO A 47 -13.13 14.75 -8.35
CA PRO A 47 -12.44 13.70 -7.61
C PRO A 47 -11.03 13.49 -8.15
N ILE A 48 -10.13 13.11 -7.24
CA ILE A 48 -8.76 12.74 -7.55
C ILE A 48 -8.65 11.21 -7.48
N THR A 49 -7.90 10.62 -8.41
CA THR A 49 -7.50 9.21 -8.38
C THR A 49 -6.00 9.15 -8.10
N ILE A 50 -5.60 8.40 -7.09
CA ILE A 50 -4.20 8.12 -6.80
C ILE A 50 -3.93 6.68 -7.22
N ASN A 51 -3.03 6.49 -8.18
CA ASN A 51 -2.53 5.16 -8.52
C ASN A 51 -1.16 4.98 -7.91
N ILE A 52 -0.98 3.87 -7.20
CA ILE A 52 0.29 3.45 -6.64
C ILE A 52 0.58 2.05 -7.14
N SER A 53 1.77 1.83 -7.67
CA SER A 53 2.29 0.52 -8.00
C SER A 53 3.75 0.42 -7.61
N PHE A 54 4.17 -0.78 -7.24
CA PHE A 54 5.52 -1.07 -6.79
C PHE A 54 5.74 -2.59 -6.78
N GLU A 55 7.00 -3.01 -6.78
CA GLU A 55 7.40 -4.39 -6.59
C GLU A 55 7.96 -4.58 -5.19
N ALA A 56 7.52 -5.63 -4.50
CA ALA A 56 7.97 -6.01 -3.17
C ALA A 56 8.49 -7.45 -3.24
N PRO A 57 9.76 -7.71 -2.88
CA PRO A 57 10.25 -9.09 -2.83
C PRO A 57 9.58 -9.82 -1.68
N LEU A 58 8.92 -10.95 -1.94
CA LEU A 58 8.24 -11.76 -0.94
C LEU A 58 9.01 -13.07 -0.70
N ILE A 59 8.69 -13.74 0.41
CA ILE A 59 9.23 -15.07 0.66
C ILE A 59 8.81 -16.00 -0.48
N GLY A 60 9.79 -16.64 -1.12
CA GLY A 60 9.59 -17.49 -2.30
C GLY A 60 10.10 -16.88 -3.61
N ASP A 61 10.49 -15.61 -3.59
CA ASP A 61 11.19 -14.94 -4.68
C ASP A 61 12.72 -15.16 -4.57
N ASP A 62 13.46 -14.93 -5.68
CA ASP A 62 14.92 -15.19 -5.79
C ASP A 62 15.74 -13.97 -5.31
N GLU A 63 15.40 -13.47 -4.12
CA GLU A 63 16.04 -12.33 -3.46
C GLU A 63 16.52 -12.72 -2.06
N SER A 64 17.53 -12.02 -1.54
CA SER A 64 18.08 -12.31 -0.21
C SER A 64 17.27 -11.68 0.93
N ASP A 65 16.59 -10.58 0.64
CA ASP A 65 15.78 -9.82 1.58
C ASP A 65 14.33 -9.83 1.12
N HIS A 66 13.40 -10.00 2.06
CA HIS A 66 11.98 -10.12 1.78
C HIS A 66 11.17 -9.20 2.68
N VAL A 67 10.04 -8.74 2.16
CA VAL A 67 8.98 -8.12 2.93
C VAL A 67 8.23 -9.19 3.70
N LEU A 68 8.11 -9.00 5.00
CA LEU A 68 7.41 -9.88 5.92
C LEU A 68 6.05 -9.30 6.30
N GLN A 69 5.16 -10.18 6.74
CA GLN A 69 3.86 -9.76 7.25
C GLN A 69 4.04 -8.84 8.47
N GLY A 70 3.42 -7.66 8.41
CA GLY A 70 3.51 -6.61 9.42
C GLY A 70 4.53 -5.53 9.12
N ASP A 71 5.40 -5.69 8.12
CA ASP A 71 6.34 -4.66 7.71
C ASP A 71 5.62 -3.42 7.17
N THR A 72 6.35 -2.30 7.09
CA THR A 72 5.80 -1.03 6.62
C THR A 72 6.64 -0.42 5.52
N ALA A 73 6.01 0.35 4.63
CA ALA A 73 6.70 1.17 3.64
C ALA A 73 6.04 2.54 3.49
N THR A 74 6.83 3.57 3.20
CA THR A 74 6.36 4.95 3.06
C THR A 74 6.81 5.54 1.73
N PHE A 75 5.89 6.17 1.00
CA PHE A 75 6.21 6.87 -0.25
C PHE A 75 5.60 8.27 -0.30
N PRO A 76 6.36 9.30 -0.72
CA PRO A 76 5.77 10.60 -1.00
C PRO A 76 4.87 10.51 -2.24
N VAL A 77 3.63 10.99 -2.13
CA VAL A 77 2.63 10.94 -3.21
C VAL A 77 2.58 12.25 -3.97
N ALA A 78 2.46 13.37 -3.25
CA ALA A 78 2.62 14.70 -3.81
C ALA A 78 2.75 15.75 -2.68
N GLU A 79 3.25 16.91 -3.08
CA GLU A 79 3.42 18.09 -2.23
C GLU A 79 2.40 19.17 -2.63
N GLY A 80 1.92 19.95 -1.67
CA GLY A 80 1.13 21.16 -1.96
C GLY A 80 -0.37 20.95 -2.18
N PHE A 81 -0.93 19.82 -1.78
CA PHE A 81 -2.38 19.61 -1.69
C PHE A 81 -2.76 19.05 -0.33
N SER A 82 -4.00 19.30 0.12
CA SER A 82 -4.52 18.81 1.40
C SER A 82 -5.60 17.75 1.18
N LEU A 83 -5.61 16.73 2.03
CA LEU A 83 -6.65 15.71 2.03
C LEU A 83 -7.95 16.31 2.58
N ASN A 84 -8.88 16.67 1.69
CA ASN A 84 -10.23 17.12 2.06
C ASN A 84 -11.24 15.98 1.81
N GLY A 85 -11.26 15.02 2.72
CA GLY A 85 -12.21 13.90 2.71
C GLY A 85 -12.50 13.43 4.14
N ASP A 86 -13.37 12.44 4.28
CA ASP A 86 -13.49 11.73 5.57
C ASP A 86 -12.18 10.95 5.81
N PRO A 87 -11.47 11.17 6.93
CA PRO A 87 -10.28 10.40 7.27
C PRO A 87 -10.49 8.89 7.23
N GLY A 88 -11.71 8.39 7.47
CA GLY A 88 -12.01 6.97 7.34
C GLY A 88 -11.95 6.41 5.92
N ILE A 89 -11.87 7.26 4.89
CA ILE A 89 -11.81 6.83 3.47
C ILE A 89 -10.36 6.64 3.00
N TYR A 90 -9.45 7.50 3.45
CA TYR A 90 -8.04 7.47 3.02
C TYR A 90 -7.09 6.94 4.09
N ASN A 91 -7.61 6.57 5.26
CA ASN A 91 -6.94 5.70 6.21
C ASN A 91 -7.47 4.29 5.98
N ASP A 92 -6.59 3.32 5.79
CA ASP A 92 -6.94 1.88 5.72
C ASP A 92 -7.61 1.41 4.40
N MET A 93 -7.12 1.87 3.25
CA MET A 93 -7.56 1.34 1.95
C MET A 93 -6.90 -0.03 1.70
N PRO A 94 -7.64 -1.06 1.24
CA PRO A 94 -7.07 -2.39 1.01
C PRO A 94 -6.20 -2.43 -0.25
N LEU A 95 -5.10 -3.17 -0.17
CA LEU A 95 -4.19 -3.48 -1.27
C LEU A 95 -4.38 -4.95 -1.67
N VAL A 96 -4.99 -5.20 -2.83
CA VAL A 96 -5.34 -6.55 -3.28
C VAL A 96 -4.54 -6.93 -4.54
N TYR A 97 -3.97 -8.14 -4.57
CA TYR A 97 -3.30 -8.72 -5.73
C TYR A 97 -3.78 -10.15 -6.01
N ASP A 98 -4.19 -10.41 -7.24
CA ASP A 98 -4.74 -11.71 -7.69
C ASP A 98 -5.84 -12.29 -6.77
N GLY A 99 -6.63 -11.40 -6.14
CA GLY A 99 -7.69 -11.77 -5.20
C GLY A 99 -7.24 -12.00 -3.76
N TYR A 100 -5.95 -11.83 -3.46
CA TYR A 100 -5.37 -11.92 -2.12
C TYR A 100 -5.15 -10.53 -1.52
N ASP A 101 -5.43 -10.40 -0.23
CA ASP A 101 -5.09 -9.20 0.51
C ASP A 101 -3.58 -9.17 0.75
N ILE A 102 -2.93 -8.05 0.39
CA ILE A 102 -1.50 -7.81 0.59
C ILE A 102 -1.29 -6.89 1.80
N GLY A 103 -2.31 -6.11 2.18
CA GLY A 103 -2.30 -5.24 3.34
C GLY A 103 -3.05 -3.95 3.09
N HIS A 104 -2.72 -2.91 3.84
CA HIS A 104 -3.48 -1.66 3.83
C HIS A 104 -2.60 -0.45 3.55
N ILE A 105 -3.19 0.55 2.90
CA ILE A 105 -2.57 1.83 2.62
C ILE A 105 -3.34 2.98 3.26
N SER A 106 -2.61 3.89 3.89
CA SER A 106 -3.13 5.14 4.44
C SER A 106 -2.41 6.34 3.83
N LEU A 107 -3.14 7.42 3.57
CA LEU A 107 -2.58 8.68 3.13
C LEU A 107 -2.44 9.62 4.34
N ILE A 108 -1.20 9.98 4.67
CA ILE A 108 -0.89 10.83 5.83
C ILE A 108 -0.17 12.08 5.34
N GLU A 109 -0.74 13.24 5.62
CA GLU A 109 -0.07 14.52 5.45
C GLU A 109 0.93 14.71 6.60
N ASP A 110 2.20 14.91 6.27
CA ASP A 110 3.24 15.18 7.26
C ASP A 110 3.24 16.66 7.69
N PRO A 111 4.01 17.04 8.72
CA PRO A 111 4.07 18.45 9.17
C PRO A 111 4.63 19.43 8.13
N THR A 112 5.23 18.94 7.04
CA THR A 112 5.74 19.77 5.93
C THR A 112 4.71 19.95 4.82
N GLY A 113 3.56 19.28 4.89
CA GLY A 113 2.50 19.35 3.89
C GLY A 113 2.69 18.37 2.73
N ILE A 114 3.57 17.38 2.88
CA ILE A 114 3.72 16.29 1.91
C ILE A 114 2.75 15.18 2.30
N ILE A 115 1.97 14.72 1.32
CA ILE A 115 1.10 13.56 1.50
C ILE A 115 1.91 12.31 1.21
N ASN A 116 1.98 11.43 2.21
CA ASN A 116 2.69 10.17 2.16
C ASN A 116 1.69 9.01 2.09
N ALA A 117 1.96 8.06 1.20
CA ALA A 117 1.35 6.75 1.19
C ALA A 117 2.10 5.85 2.16
N ASN A 118 1.44 5.48 3.25
CA ASN A 118 1.96 4.55 4.25
C ASN A 118 1.29 3.20 4.04
N ILE A 119 2.10 2.18 3.74
CA ILE A 119 1.67 0.82 3.54
C ILE A 119 2.02 0.01 4.77
N VAL A 120 1.07 -0.82 5.19
CA VAL A 120 1.26 -1.89 6.17
C VAL A 120 1.04 -3.20 5.44
N PHE A 121 2.01 -4.10 5.45
CA PHE A 121 1.94 -5.41 4.80
C PHE A 121 1.25 -6.43 5.71
N ASP A 122 -0.01 -6.21 6.05
CA ASP A 122 -0.78 -7.02 7.02
C ASP A 122 -1.83 -7.94 6.38
N GLY A 123 -1.74 -8.16 5.07
CA GLY A 123 -2.67 -9.00 4.31
C GLY A 123 -2.59 -10.49 4.63
N ASP A 124 -3.08 -11.33 3.71
CA ASP A 124 -3.20 -12.77 3.88
C ASP A 124 -1.84 -13.43 4.17
N THR A 125 -1.75 -14.26 5.21
CA THR A 125 -0.50 -14.95 5.58
C THR A 125 0.11 -15.77 4.45
N GLN A 126 -0.72 -16.32 3.54
CA GLN A 126 -0.25 -17.09 2.37
C GLN A 126 0.52 -16.27 1.32
N VAL A 127 0.43 -14.94 1.40
CA VAL A 127 1.23 -14.03 0.59
C VAL A 127 2.67 -14.00 1.10
N PHE A 128 2.84 -14.08 2.42
CA PHE A 128 4.12 -13.90 3.09
C PHE A 128 4.80 -15.20 3.52
N ASP A 129 4.12 -16.36 3.45
CA ASP A 129 4.67 -17.63 3.93
C ASP A 129 5.39 -18.47 2.84
N GLY A 130 5.45 -17.96 1.61
CA GLY A 130 6.06 -18.62 0.45
C GLY A 130 5.33 -19.86 -0.04
N SER A 131 4.12 -20.15 0.45
CA SER A 131 3.35 -21.35 0.07
C SER A 131 2.82 -21.33 -1.35
N GLN A 132 2.68 -20.14 -1.96
CA GLN A 132 2.13 -19.96 -3.31
C GLN A 132 3.19 -19.76 -4.41
N GLY A 133 4.45 -19.45 -4.06
CA GLY A 133 5.51 -19.17 -5.03
C GLY A 133 5.19 -17.95 -5.92
N TRP A 134 5.37 -16.74 -5.40
CA TRP A 134 4.99 -15.48 -6.06
C TRP A 134 6.03 -14.96 -7.09
N SER A 135 6.99 -15.80 -7.47
CA SER A 135 8.21 -15.43 -8.21
C SER A 135 8.06 -15.27 -9.73
N GLU A 136 6.92 -14.78 -10.22
CA GLU A 136 6.75 -14.48 -11.66
C GLU A 136 6.14 -13.10 -11.96
N TYR A 137 7.03 -12.09 -12.08
CA TYR A 137 6.94 -10.84 -12.88
C TYR A 137 5.58 -10.47 -13.48
N LYS A 138 4.79 -9.54 -12.89
CA LYS A 138 3.71 -8.83 -13.63
C LYS A 138 3.44 -7.39 -13.16
N ASN A 139 3.42 -6.47 -14.13
CA ASN A 139 3.06 -5.05 -14.02
C ASN A 139 1.69 -4.83 -13.37
N TYR A 140 1.62 -3.98 -12.34
CA TYR A 140 0.41 -3.64 -11.59
C TYR A 140 -0.52 -2.67 -12.33
N ARG A 141 -1.83 -2.91 -12.24
CA ARG A 141 -2.91 -2.00 -12.64
C ARG A 141 -4.04 -2.11 -11.61
N ILE A 142 -4.33 -1.03 -10.88
CA ILE A 142 -5.48 -0.99 -9.96
C ILE A 142 -6.79 -0.83 -10.79
N PRO A 143 -7.90 -1.52 -10.46
CA PRO A 143 -9.16 -1.37 -11.14
C PRO A 143 -9.76 0.03 -10.98
N ARG A 144 -10.45 0.45 -12.05
CA ARG A 144 -11.16 1.72 -12.17
C ARG A 144 -12.40 1.73 -11.27
N TRP A 145 -12.56 2.76 -10.43
CA TRP A 145 -13.83 3.04 -9.75
C TRP A 145 -14.71 3.92 -10.64
N SER A 146 -15.98 3.54 -10.74
CA SER A 146 -17.06 4.24 -11.47
C SER A 146 -17.88 5.14 -10.56
#